data_AF-A0A6J3MHZ8-F1
#
_entry.id   AF-A0A6J3MHZ8-F1
#
_cell.length_a   1.000
_cell.length_b   1.000
_cell.length_c   1.000
_cell.angle_alpha   90.00
_cell.angle_beta   90.00
_cell.angle_gamma   90.00
#
_symmetry.space_group_name_H-M   'P 1'
#
loop_
_entity.id
_entity.type
_entity.pdbx_description
1 polymer ?
#
loop_
_entity_poly.entity_id
_entity_poly.type
_entity_poly.pdbx_seq_one_letter_code
_entity_poly.pdbx_strand_id
1 'polypeptide(L)'
;MPLRRAPHQSGVHRVAAIALYRALLTQCTSVPLPSPCLDGIRNIVRNRFRATRYVTSHRHLHIYFDAGYEALDHLDAAAAGVSESAVYLDDLVERAPFWMKRSPSLAQQKEHGTRKLPPLTPIDLKALKQWTPNYLNRPLGVNVRRVPRLISANMIPILRVDKPQPPALSGYIANRITRRHVRTERWHRMEQELRVAQLEDRWDSLMANLPRSGIQSDRANRAEPAWSSAIVKAISREIEANQRERAKNALIASKMQLVVEAE
;
A
#
# COMPACT_ATOMS: atom_id res chain seq x y z
N MET A 1 -10.67 -23.05 -6.81
CA MET A 1 -10.34 -22.43 -8.10
C MET A 1 -9.59 -21.12 -7.84
N PRO A 2 -8.43 -20.84 -8.47
CA PRO A 2 -7.69 -19.61 -8.20
C PRO A 2 -8.52 -18.39 -8.62
N LEU A 3 -8.61 -17.40 -7.73
CA LEU A 3 -9.31 -16.13 -7.98
C LEU A 3 -8.60 -15.40 -9.13
N ARG A 4 -9.23 -15.33 -10.31
CA ARG A 4 -8.75 -14.51 -11.42
C ARG A 4 -8.80 -13.05 -10.99
N ARG A 5 -7.64 -12.49 -10.65
CA ARG A 5 -7.50 -11.06 -10.32
C ARG A 5 -7.81 -10.25 -11.58
N ALA A 6 -8.44 -9.10 -11.42
CA ALA A 6 -8.67 -8.20 -12.54
C ALA A 6 -7.33 -7.79 -13.17
N PRO A 7 -7.23 -7.62 -14.50
CA PRO A 7 -5.96 -7.33 -15.19
C PRO A 7 -5.20 -6.14 -14.60
N HIS A 8 -5.90 -5.06 -14.23
CA HIS A 8 -5.31 -3.89 -13.59
C HIS A 8 -4.70 -4.14 -12.20
N GLN A 9 -5.01 -5.27 -11.55
CA GLN A 9 -4.46 -5.72 -10.27
C GLN A 9 -3.35 -6.77 -10.44
N SER A 10 -3.15 -7.27 -11.66
CA SER A 10 -2.07 -8.20 -11.98
C SER A 10 -0.76 -7.42 -12.22
N GLY A 11 0.31 -7.81 -11.53
CA GLY A 11 1.61 -7.14 -11.67
C GLY A 11 2.18 -7.23 -13.09
N VAL A 12 2.04 -8.40 -13.73
CA VAL A 12 2.57 -8.67 -15.08
C VAL A 12 1.93 -7.74 -16.12
N HIS A 13 0.60 -7.64 -16.15
CA HIS A 13 -0.10 -6.73 -17.07
C HIS A 13 0.31 -5.27 -16.84
N ARG A 14 0.42 -4.85 -15.57
CA ARG A 14 0.82 -3.48 -15.23
C ARG A 14 2.22 -3.17 -15.75
N VAL A 15 3.17 -4.10 -15.62
CA VAL A 15 4.54 -3.92 -16.14
C VAL A 15 4.52 -3.84 -17.67
N ALA A 16 3.83 -4.76 -18.35
CA ALA A 16 3.74 -4.77 -19.81
C ALA A 16 3.10 -3.47 -20.37
N ALA A 17 1.98 -3.03 -19.80
CA ALA A 17 1.31 -1.81 -20.22
C ALA A 17 2.18 -0.55 -19.99
N ILE A 18 2.92 -0.48 -18.87
CA ILE A 18 3.84 0.63 -18.60
C ILE A 18 5.03 0.60 -19.56
N ALA A 19 5.56 -0.58 -19.90
CA ALA A 19 6.65 -0.73 -20.84
C ALA A 19 6.25 -0.23 -22.24
N LEU A 20 5.09 -0.69 -22.75
CA LEU A 20 4.55 -0.24 -24.04
C LEU A 20 4.29 1.26 -24.05
N TYR A 21 3.64 1.78 -23.00
CA TYR A 21 3.38 3.22 -22.86
C TYR A 21 4.66 4.06 -22.91
N ARG A 22 5.73 3.60 -22.23
CA ARG A 22 7.02 4.29 -22.25
C ARG A 22 7.67 4.20 -23.62
N ALA A 23 7.69 3.02 -24.24
CA ALA A 23 8.28 2.79 -25.56
C ALA A 23 7.66 3.71 -26.63
N LEU A 24 6.34 3.79 -26.69
CA LEU A 24 5.63 4.69 -27.61
C LEU A 24 6.02 6.16 -27.37
N LEU A 25 6.00 6.62 -26.11
CA LEU A 25 6.34 8.01 -25.81
C LEU A 25 7.80 8.35 -26.09
N THR A 26 8.72 7.41 -25.86
CA THR A 26 10.13 7.59 -26.19
C THR A 26 10.34 7.65 -27.71
N GLN A 27 9.68 6.79 -28.48
CA GLN A 27 9.81 6.84 -29.94
C GLN A 27 9.19 8.09 -30.54
N CYS A 28 8.09 8.61 -29.98
CA CYS A 28 7.57 9.93 -30.37
C CYS A 28 8.54 11.10 -30.10
N THR A 29 9.67 10.89 -29.43
CA THR A 29 10.75 11.91 -29.32
C THR A 29 11.85 11.73 -30.37
N SER A 30 12.02 10.52 -30.89
CA SER A 30 13.09 10.16 -31.84
C SER A 30 12.70 10.38 -33.31
N VAL A 31 11.40 10.44 -33.61
CA VAL A 31 10.89 10.58 -34.98
C VAL A 31 11.06 12.02 -35.48
N PRO A 32 11.63 12.25 -36.68
CA PRO A 32 11.85 13.59 -37.26
C PRO A 32 10.57 14.16 -37.91
N LEU A 33 9.51 14.36 -37.12
CA LEU A 33 8.24 14.95 -37.54
C LEU A 33 8.04 16.36 -36.95
N PRO A 34 7.19 17.21 -37.55
CA PRO A 34 6.88 18.52 -37.01
C PRO A 34 6.27 18.43 -35.60
N SER A 35 6.73 19.31 -34.70
CA SER A 35 6.32 19.35 -33.29
C SER A 35 4.80 19.30 -33.02
N PRO A 36 3.90 19.98 -33.75
CA PRO A 36 2.46 19.90 -33.49
C PRO A 36 1.86 18.51 -33.76
N CYS A 37 2.39 17.79 -34.76
CA CYS A 37 1.96 16.42 -35.06
C CYS A 37 2.39 15.47 -33.93
N LEU A 38 3.65 15.57 -33.49
CA LEU A 38 4.20 14.77 -32.39
C LEU A 38 3.43 14.98 -31.08
N ASP A 39 3.06 16.22 -30.75
CA ASP A 39 2.26 16.51 -29.57
C ASP A 39 0.83 15.94 -29.68
N GLY A 40 0.26 15.94 -30.89
CA GLY A 40 -0.98 15.25 -31.21
C GLY A 40 -0.92 13.76 -30.93
N ILE A 41 0.10 13.06 -31.46
CA ILE A 41 0.32 11.62 -31.27
C ILE A 41 0.52 11.31 -29.78
N ARG A 42 1.36 12.07 -29.08
CA ARG A 42 1.60 11.89 -27.63
C ARG A 42 0.30 12.03 -26.83
N ASN A 43 -0.54 13.00 -27.17
CA ASN A 43 -1.82 13.20 -26.51
C ASN A 43 -2.80 12.06 -26.82
N ILE A 44 -2.81 11.57 -28.05
CA ILE A 44 -3.60 10.41 -28.45
C ILE A 44 -3.20 9.18 -27.62
N VAL A 45 -1.91 8.87 -27.55
CA VAL A 45 -1.39 7.75 -26.74
C VAL A 45 -1.81 7.91 -25.27
N ARG A 46 -1.58 9.08 -24.67
CA ARG A 46 -1.98 9.35 -23.27
C ARG A 46 -3.48 9.15 -23.04
N ASN A 47 -4.31 9.66 -23.94
CA ASN A 47 -5.76 9.59 -23.80
C ASN A 47 -6.30 8.16 -24.02
N ARG A 48 -5.72 7.41 -24.96
CA ARG A 48 -6.06 5.99 -25.20
C ARG A 48 -5.74 5.12 -24.00
N PHE A 49 -4.54 5.21 -23.45
CA PHE A 49 -4.17 4.46 -22.24
C PHE A 49 -5.01 4.83 -21.01
N ARG A 50 -5.44 6.10 -20.91
CA ARG A 50 -6.38 6.53 -19.87
C ARG A 50 -7.76 5.91 -20.05
N ALA A 51 -8.27 5.89 -21.28
CA ALA A 51 -9.58 5.33 -21.61
C ALA A 51 -9.62 3.81 -21.38
N THR A 52 -8.54 3.08 -21.68
CA THR A 52 -8.49 1.61 -21.58
C THR A 52 -8.12 1.09 -20.19
N ARG A 53 -7.83 1.96 -19.21
CA ARG A 53 -7.36 1.59 -17.86
C ARG A 53 -8.24 0.58 -17.13
N TYR A 54 -9.56 0.67 -17.31
CA TYR A 54 -10.54 -0.17 -16.61
C TYR A 54 -11.06 -1.32 -17.46
N VAL A 55 -10.47 -1.59 -18.63
CA VAL A 55 -10.84 -2.74 -19.45
C VAL A 55 -10.38 -4.02 -18.78
N THR A 56 -11.31 -4.94 -18.53
CA THR A 56 -11.05 -6.22 -17.85
C THR A 56 -11.07 -7.42 -18.79
N SER A 57 -11.60 -7.25 -20.02
CA SER A 57 -11.75 -8.34 -20.99
C SER A 57 -10.41 -8.69 -21.65
N HIS A 58 -9.96 -9.93 -21.49
CA HIS A 58 -8.68 -10.39 -22.04
C HIS A 58 -8.61 -10.29 -23.57
N ARG A 59 -9.70 -10.59 -24.27
CA ARG A 59 -9.79 -10.45 -25.74
C ARG A 59 -9.55 -9.01 -26.20
N HIS A 60 -10.15 -8.05 -25.51
CA HIS A 60 -9.95 -6.63 -25.82
C HIS A 60 -8.52 -6.18 -25.50
N LEU A 61 -7.96 -6.65 -24.38
CA LEU A 61 -6.58 -6.35 -24.02
C LEU A 61 -5.61 -6.86 -25.09
N HIS A 62 -5.80 -8.07 -25.61
CA HIS A 62 -4.98 -8.61 -26.70
C HIS A 62 -5.00 -7.69 -27.92
N ILE A 63 -6.20 -7.34 -28.41
CA ILE A 63 -6.37 -6.42 -29.55
C ILE A 63 -5.69 -5.06 -29.30
N TYR A 64 -5.78 -4.52 -28.08
CA TYR A 64 -5.12 -3.25 -27.74
C TYR A 64 -3.59 -3.37 -27.68
N PHE A 65 -3.06 -4.51 -27.22
CA PHE A 65 -1.62 -4.74 -27.24
C PHE A 65 -1.12 -4.90 -28.67
N ASP A 66 -1.80 -5.68 -29.50
CA ASP A 66 -1.44 -5.87 -30.92
C ASP A 66 -1.41 -4.52 -31.65
N ALA A 67 -2.47 -3.71 -31.51
CA ALA A 67 -2.52 -2.38 -32.12
C ALA A 67 -1.45 -1.42 -31.53
N GLY A 68 -1.06 -1.63 -30.27
CA GLY A 68 0.01 -0.87 -29.64
C GLY A 68 1.40 -1.24 -30.16
N TYR A 69 1.63 -2.51 -30.48
CA TYR A 69 2.87 -2.99 -31.10
C TYR A 69 2.95 -2.58 -32.57
N GLU A 70 1.86 -2.70 -33.33
CA GLU A 70 1.78 -2.21 -34.71
C GLU A 70 2.07 -0.70 -34.79
N ALA A 71 1.52 0.09 -33.86
CA ALA A 71 1.83 1.51 -33.78
C ALA A 71 3.30 1.80 -33.42
N LEU A 72 3.93 0.95 -32.62
CA LEU A 72 5.35 1.03 -32.28
C LEU A 72 6.20 0.76 -33.53
N ASP A 73 5.87 -0.27 -34.31
CA ASP A 73 6.59 -0.63 -35.53
C ASP A 73 6.56 0.52 -36.56
N HIS A 74 5.41 1.20 -36.72
CA HIS A 74 5.31 2.38 -37.57
C HIS A 74 6.12 3.58 -37.05
N LEU A 75 6.19 3.76 -35.72
CA LEU A 75 7.02 4.82 -35.13
C LEU A 75 8.51 4.52 -35.27
N ASP A 76 8.94 3.28 -35.12
CA ASP A 76 10.33 2.86 -35.35
C ASP A 76 10.72 2.99 -36.83
N ALA A 77 9.84 2.58 -37.75
CA ALA A 77 10.05 2.75 -39.18
C ALA A 77 10.15 4.25 -39.57
N ALA A 78 9.30 5.10 -38.97
CA ALA A 78 9.40 6.55 -39.15
C ALA A 78 10.69 7.13 -38.55
N ALA A 79 11.15 6.62 -37.40
CA ALA A 79 12.42 7.02 -36.80
C ALA A 79 13.63 6.59 -37.65
N ALA A 80 13.53 5.46 -38.35
CA ALA A 80 14.51 5.00 -39.33
C ALA A 80 14.49 5.79 -40.66
N GLY A 81 13.55 6.73 -40.84
CA GLY A 81 13.47 7.60 -42.00
C GLY A 81 12.59 7.08 -43.14
N VAL A 82 11.71 6.11 -42.90
CA VAL A 82 10.78 5.60 -43.90
C VAL A 82 9.61 6.58 -44.10
N SER A 83 9.57 7.23 -45.26
CA SER A 83 8.56 8.25 -45.60
C SER A 83 7.11 7.73 -45.55
N GLU A 84 6.86 6.47 -45.91
CA GLU A 84 5.51 5.88 -45.90
C GLU A 84 4.91 5.84 -44.49
N SER A 85 5.74 5.53 -43.49
CA SER A 85 5.30 5.49 -42.10
C SER A 85 5.08 6.89 -41.53
N ALA A 86 5.85 7.88 -41.96
CA ALA A 86 5.61 9.28 -41.61
C ALA A 86 4.26 9.78 -42.16
N VAL A 87 3.96 9.49 -43.43
CA VAL A 87 2.67 9.86 -44.06
C VAL A 87 1.51 9.15 -43.36
N TYR A 88 1.65 7.86 -43.04
CA TYR A 88 0.64 7.11 -42.30
C TYR A 88 0.33 7.74 -40.92
N LEU A 89 1.37 8.20 -40.21
CA LEU A 89 1.21 8.86 -38.91
C LEU A 89 0.51 10.22 -39.03
N ASP A 90 0.83 11.01 -40.05
CA ASP A 90 0.15 12.27 -40.34
C ASP A 90 -1.33 12.03 -40.67
N ASP A 91 -1.64 11.07 -41.55
CA ASP A 91 -2.99 10.61 -41.87
C ASP A 91 -3.76 10.17 -40.61
N LEU A 92 -3.09 9.42 -39.72
CA LEU A 92 -3.69 8.94 -38.47
C LEU A 92 -4.02 10.10 -37.54
N VAL A 93 -3.13 11.09 -37.44
CA VAL A 93 -3.40 12.31 -36.69
C VAL A 93 -4.58 13.03 -37.32
N GLU A 94 -4.63 13.23 -38.62
CA GLU A 94 -5.76 13.90 -39.30
C GLU A 94 -7.10 13.21 -39.01
N ARG A 95 -7.15 11.88 -39.14
CA ARG A 95 -8.35 11.07 -38.87
C ARG A 95 -8.76 11.04 -37.39
N ALA A 96 -7.83 11.28 -36.47
CA ALA A 96 -8.11 11.22 -35.04
C ALA A 96 -9.07 12.36 -34.61
N PRO A 97 -10.09 12.06 -33.80
CA PRO A 97 -11.05 13.07 -33.37
C PRO A 97 -10.40 14.11 -32.43
N PHE A 98 -10.88 15.35 -32.49
CA PHE A 98 -10.27 16.50 -31.80
C PHE A 98 -10.10 16.29 -30.29
N TRP A 99 -11.04 15.60 -29.63
CA TRP A 99 -11.01 15.35 -28.19
C TRP A 99 -9.84 14.45 -27.76
N MET A 100 -9.29 13.68 -28.70
CA MET A 100 -8.18 12.78 -28.47
C MET A 100 -6.82 13.49 -28.61
N LYS A 101 -6.76 14.55 -29.43
CA LYS A 101 -5.59 15.40 -29.62
C LYS A 101 -5.38 16.40 -28.48
N ARG A 102 -6.46 16.70 -27.71
CA ARG A 102 -6.38 17.62 -26.56
C ARG A 102 -5.38 17.11 -25.54
N SER A 103 -4.51 18.00 -25.08
CA SER A 103 -3.64 17.71 -23.96
C SER A 103 -4.51 17.33 -22.77
N PRO A 104 -4.23 16.19 -22.10
CA PRO A 104 -4.93 15.87 -20.87
C PRO A 104 -4.64 16.99 -19.87
N SER A 105 -5.64 17.81 -19.56
CA SER A 105 -5.40 18.99 -18.74
C SER A 105 -4.87 18.55 -17.38
N LEU A 106 -3.75 19.13 -16.96
CA LEU A 106 -3.23 18.99 -15.60
C LEU A 106 -4.25 19.50 -14.56
N ALA A 107 -5.22 20.32 -15.02
CA ALA A 107 -6.34 20.81 -14.22
C ALA A 107 -7.32 19.69 -13.80
N GLN A 108 -7.66 18.76 -14.68
CA GLN A 108 -8.58 17.66 -14.33
C GLN A 108 -7.96 16.65 -13.35
N GLN A 109 -6.62 16.56 -13.26
CA GLN A 109 -5.98 15.72 -12.24
C GLN A 109 -6.11 16.29 -10.82
N LYS A 110 -6.44 17.58 -10.67
CA LYS A 110 -6.63 18.21 -9.35
C LYS A 110 -8.05 18.04 -8.78
N GLU A 111 -9.03 17.60 -9.58
CA GLU A 111 -10.43 17.57 -9.12
C GLU A 111 -10.83 16.26 -8.42
N HIS A 112 -10.13 15.15 -8.70
CA HIS A 112 -10.41 13.86 -8.05
C HIS A 112 -9.57 13.58 -6.80
N GLY A 113 -8.75 14.54 -6.37
CA GLY A 113 -7.93 14.47 -5.16
C GLY A 113 -8.29 15.61 -4.23
N THR A 114 -9.15 15.33 -3.25
CA THR A 114 -9.68 16.26 -2.24
C THR A 114 -10.70 17.26 -2.80
N ARG A 115 -12.00 17.02 -2.55
CA ARG A 115 -12.87 18.15 -2.22
C ARG A 115 -12.15 18.88 -1.09
N LYS A 116 -11.50 20.00 -1.38
CA LYS A 116 -11.07 20.90 -0.32
C LYS A 116 -12.37 21.33 0.33
N LEU A 117 -12.69 20.73 1.48
CA LEU A 117 -13.73 21.27 2.34
C LEU A 117 -13.41 22.76 2.49
N PRO A 118 -14.41 23.66 2.42
CA PRO A 118 -14.16 25.05 2.71
C PRO A 118 -13.38 25.15 4.03
N PRO A 119 -12.35 26.01 4.12
CA PRO A 119 -11.59 26.15 5.36
C PRO A 119 -12.58 26.48 6.47
N LEU A 120 -12.78 25.52 7.38
CA LEU A 120 -13.65 25.69 8.54
C LEU A 120 -13.17 26.92 9.29
N THR A 121 -14.07 27.86 9.57
CA THR A 121 -13.70 29.04 10.35
C THR A 121 -13.25 28.59 11.74
N PRO A 122 -12.43 29.37 12.47
CA PRO A 122 -12.01 29.02 13.83
C PRO A 122 -13.20 28.74 14.78
N ILE A 123 -14.37 29.33 14.49
CA ILE A 123 -15.63 29.11 15.18
C ILE A 123 -16.15 27.70 14.93
N ASP A 124 -16.15 27.25 13.66
CA ASP A 124 -16.56 25.90 13.28
C ASP A 124 -15.66 24.83 13.88
N LEU A 125 -14.34 25.08 14.00
CA LEU A 125 -13.41 24.14 14.62
C LEU A 125 -13.62 24.00 16.13
N LYS A 126 -14.04 25.07 16.82
CA LYS A 126 -14.46 25.00 18.23
C LYS A 126 -15.79 24.27 18.36
N ALA A 127 -16.77 24.57 17.50
CA ALA A 127 -18.06 23.90 17.48
C ALA A 127 -17.94 22.41 17.17
N LEU A 128 -17.07 21.99 16.24
CA LEU A 128 -16.83 20.58 15.92
C LEU A 128 -16.08 19.84 17.05
N LYS A 129 -15.17 20.54 17.76
CA LYS A 129 -14.49 19.99 18.95
C LYS A 129 -15.43 19.86 20.15
N GLN A 130 -16.40 20.75 20.28
CA GLN A 130 -17.45 20.71 21.30
C GLN A 130 -18.56 19.71 20.94
N TRP A 131 -18.82 19.53 19.64
CA TRP A 131 -19.74 18.52 19.12
C TRP A 131 -19.04 17.17 19.00
N THR A 132 -18.57 16.65 20.12
CA THR A 132 -18.56 15.21 20.30
C THR A 132 -20.01 14.81 20.49
N PRO A 133 -20.61 13.93 19.68
CA PRO A 133 -21.90 13.36 20.04
C PRO A 133 -21.70 12.64 21.37
N ASN A 134 -22.08 13.29 22.46
CA ASN A 134 -22.25 12.64 23.75
C ASN A 134 -23.41 11.70 23.53
N TYR A 135 -23.12 10.44 23.19
CA TYR A 135 -24.12 9.38 23.10
C TYR A 135 -24.96 9.30 24.38
N LEU A 136 -24.40 9.76 25.50
CA LEU A 136 -25.02 9.88 26.83
C LEU A 136 -26.08 11.00 26.93
N ASN A 137 -26.01 12.05 26.12
CA ASN A 137 -26.84 13.27 26.26
C ASN A 137 -27.83 13.47 25.10
N ARG A 138 -28.43 12.40 24.55
CA ARG A 138 -29.56 12.54 23.61
C ARG A 138 -30.88 12.61 24.40
N PRO A 139 -31.75 13.61 24.15
CA PRO A 139 -33.01 13.74 24.88
C PRO A 139 -33.86 12.46 24.78
N LEU A 140 -34.46 12.10 25.91
CA LEU A 140 -35.34 10.94 26.09
C LEU A 140 -36.64 11.16 25.31
N GLY A 141 -36.64 10.81 24.03
CA GLY A 141 -37.83 10.90 23.21
C GLY A 141 -37.63 10.21 21.88
N VAL A 142 -38.47 9.21 21.63
CA VAL A 142 -38.77 8.58 20.33
C VAL A 142 -38.00 7.30 19.94
N ASN A 143 -36.84 6.96 20.50
CA ASN A 143 -36.17 5.67 20.17
C ASN A 143 -35.60 4.94 21.41
N VAL A 144 -35.94 3.65 21.55
CA VAL A 144 -35.38 2.75 22.57
C VAL A 144 -33.85 2.70 22.40
N ARG A 145 -33.10 3.04 23.46
CA ARG A 145 -31.63 2.99 23.45
C ARG A 145 -31.16 1.56 23.19
N ARG A 146 -30.21 1.38 22.26
CA ARG A 146 -29.49 0.11 22.12
C ARG A 146 -28.22 0.19 22.93
N VAL A 147 -28.23 -0.40 24.13
CA VAL A 147 -27.06 -0.46 25.01
C VAL A 147 -25.90 -1.16 24.26
N PRO A 148 -24.74 -0.51 24.12
CA PRO A 148 -23.57 -1.10 23.47
C PRO A 148 -23.17 -2.38 24.20
N ARG A 149 -22.79 -3.42 23.45
CA ARG A 149 -22.28 -4.66 24.05
C ARG A 149 -20.77 -4.67 24.02
N LEU A 150 -20.14 -4.88 25.18
CA LEU A 150 -18.70 -5.14 25.26
C LEU A 150 -18.40 -6.52 24.67
N ILE A 151 -17.53 -6.55 23.66
CA ILE A 151 -17.10 -7.77 22.98
C ILE A 151 -15.56 -7.75 22.89
N SER A 152 -14.94 -8.90 23.07
CA SER A 152 -13.51 -9.10 22.80
C SER A 152 -13.31 -9.62 21.38
N ALA A 153 -12.77 -8.80 20.47
CA ALA A 153 -12.34 -9.24 19.14
C ALA A 153 -10.83 -9.53 19.17
N ASN A 154 -10.41 -10.79 19.21
CA ASN A 154 -8.99 -11.19 19.26
C ASN A 154 -8.17 -10.48 20.35
N MET A 155 -8.70 -10.46 21.59
CA MET A 155 -8.12 -9.77 22.76
C MET A 155 -8.13 -8.24 22.69
N ILE A 156 -8.90 -7.66 21.77
CA ILE A 156 -9.15 -6.22 21.68
C ILE A 156 -10.57 -5.98 22.25
N PRO A 157 -10.71 -5.25 23.36
CA PRO A 157 -12.02 -4.92 23.92
C PRO A 157 -12.68 -3.81 23.10
N ILE A 158 -13.95 -4.01 22.74
CA ILE A 158 -14.68 -3.11 21.84
C ILE A 158 -16.13 -3.03 22.27
N LEU A 159 -16.66 -1.81 22.29
CA LEU A 159 -18.09 -1.55 22.41
C LEU A 159 -18.75 -1.64 21.03
N ARG A 160 -19.67 -2.58 20.86
CA ARG A 160 -20.44 -2.74 19.63
C ARG A 160 -21.82 -2.12 19.82
N VAL A 161 -22.05 -1.01 19.13
CA VAL A 161 -23.34 -0.29 19.11
C VAL A 161 -24.28 -0.93 18.07
N ASP A 162 -23.81 -1.03 16.82
CA ASP A 162 -24.63 -1.46 15.69
C ASP A 162 -24.20 -2.79 15.05
N LYS A 163 -25.12 -3.36 14.28
CA LYS A 163 -24.88 -4.48 13.36
C LYS A 163 -25.56 -4.11 12.03
N PRO A 164 -24.84 -4.05 10.89
CA PRO A 164 -23.41 -4.36 10.67
C PRO A 164 -22.43 -3.41 11.40
N GLN A 165 -21.18 -3.84 11.61
CA GLN A 165 -20.17 -3.02 12.27
C GLN A 165 -19.78 -1.83 11.37
N PRO A 166 -19.53 -0.62 11.92
CA PRO A 166 -19.07 0.49 11.12
C PRO A 166 -17.70 0.19 10.49
N PRO A 167 -17.47 0.59 9.23
CA PRO A 167 -16.27 0.22 8.48
C PRO A 167 -14.98 0.74 9.14
N ALA A 168 -15.04 1.90 9.81
CA ALA A 168 -13.90 2.45 10.55
C ALA A 168 -13.47 1.54 11.72
N LEU A 169 -14.44 1.02 12.49
CA LEU A 169 -14.15 0.11 13.61
C LEU A 169 -13.62 -1.23 13.09
N SER A 170 -14.24 -1.78 12.04
CA SER A 170 -13.77 -3.00 11.38
C SER A 170 -12.33 -2.86 10.87
N GLY A 171 -12.01 -1.74 10.21
CA GLY A 171 -10.65 -1.44 9.74
C GLY A 171 -9.63 -1.30 10.88
N TYR A 172 -10.01 -0.66 11.98
CA TYR A 172 -9.17 -0.58 13.19
C TYR A 172 -8.89 -1.97 13.77
N ILE A 173 -9.91 -2.82 13.90
CA ILE A 173 -9.78 -4.20 14.38
C ILE A 173 -8.84 -4.99 13.49
N ALA A 174 -9.06 -4.95 12.18
CA ALA A 174 -8.23 -5.66 11.21
C ALA A 174 -6.76 -5.22 11.32
N ASN A 175 -6.47 -3.92 11.38
CA ASN A 175 -5.12 -3.41 11.54
C ASN A 175 -4.46 -3.86 12.86
N ARG A 176 -5.21 -3.88 13.96
CA ARG A 176 -4.69 -4.39 15.23
C ARG A 176 -4.39 -5.89 15.18
N ILE A 177 -5.24 -6.68 14.52
CA ILE A 177 -5.03 -8.12 14.30
C ILE A 177 -3.79 -8.35 13.44
N THR A 178 -3.62 -7.62 12.33
CA THR A 178 -2.45 -7.78 11.45
C THR A 178 -1.16 -7.41 12.18
N ARG A 179 -1.13 -6.30 12.93
CA ARG A 179 0.04 -5.93 13.75
C ARG A 179 0.41 -7.01 14.75
N ARG A 180 -0.59 -7.60 15.41
CA ARG A 180 -0.36 -8.70 16.36
C ARG A 180 0.20 -9.92 15.65
N HIS A 181 -0.35 -10.28 14.50
CA HIS A 181 0.16 -11.40 13.70
C HIS A 181 1.61 -11.19 13.29
N VAL A 182 1.97 -10.01 12.77
CA VAL A 182 3.37 -9.65 12.46
C VAL A 182 4.29 -9.79 13.68
N ARG A 183 3.81 -9.44 14.87
CA ARG A 183 4.59 -9.62 16.11
C ARG A 183 4.75 -11.09 16.49
N THR A 184 3.71 -11.91 16.35
CA THR A 184 3.79 -13.36 16.56
C THR A 184 4.78 -14.01 15.59
N GLU A 185 4.74 -13.66 14.31
CA GLU A 185 5.69 -14.13 13.29
C GLU A 185 7.13 -13.74 13.64
N ARG A 186 7.34 -12.50 14.09
CA ARG A 186 8.64 -12.04 14.58
C ARG A 186 9.13 -12.87 15.77
N TRP A 187 8.25 -13.20 16.71
CA TRP A 187 8.61 -14.02 17.86
C TRP A 187 9.04 -15.43 17.45
N HIS A 188 8.29 -16.09 16.56
CA HIS A 188 8.69 -17.39 16.00
C HIS A 188 10.03 -17.33 15.26
N ARG A 189 10.30 -16.24 14.55
CA ARG A 189 11.60 -16.02 13.92
C ARG A 189 12.72 -15.91 14.96
N MET A 190 12.54 -15.11 16.00
CA MET A 190 13.53 -14.99 17.08
C MET A 190 13.80 -16.32 17.79
N GLU A 191 12.78 -17.17 17.94
CA GLU A 191 12.94 -18.52 18.50
C GLU A 191 13.83 -19.41 17.62
N GLN A 192 13.70 -19.31 16.30
CA GLN A 192 14.59 -20.01 15.36
C GLN A 192 16.01 -19.45 15.40
N GLU A 193 16.14 -18.12 15.40
CA GLU A 193 17.44 -17.43 15.50
C GLU A 193 18.16 -17.76 16.80
N LEU A 194 17.43 -17.94 17.92
CA LEU A 194 18.00 -18.34 19.20
C LEU A 194 18.74 -19.68 19.10
N ARG A 195 18.16 -20.66 18.38
CA ARG A 195 18.81 -21.96 18.18
C ARG A 195 20.11 -21.84 17.39
N VAL A 196 20.10 -21.01 16.35
CA VAL A 196 21.31 -20.74 15.55
C VAL A 196 22.37 -20.04 16.41
N ALA A 197 21.99 -19.01 17.17
CA ALA A 197 22.91 -18.30 18.04
C ALA A 197 23.54 -19.18 19.12
N GLN A 198 22.81 -20.17 19.66
CA GLN A 198 23.40 -21.16 20.58
C GLN A 198 24.46 -22.05 19.92
N LEU A 199 24.28 -22.38 18.64
CA LEU A 199 25.29 -23.12 17.88
C LEU A 199 26.52 -22.26 17.61
N GLU A 200 26.34 -20.99 17.30
CA GLU A 200 27.45 -20.03 17.14
C GLU A 200 28.21 -19.83 18.45
N ASP A 201 27.52 -19.65 19.58
CA ASP A 201 28.15 -19.56 20.90
C ASP A 201 28.98 -20.81 21.23
N ARG A 202 28.48 -21.99 20.86
CA ARG A 202 29.21 -23.25 21.00
C ARG A 202 30.43 -23.29 20.07
N TRP A 203 30.29 -22.80 18.85
CA TRP A 203 31.40 -22.73 17.89
C TRP A 203 32.49 -21.77 18.36
N ASP A 204 32.14 -20.57 18.82
CA ASP A 204 33.06 -19.60 19.41
C ASP A 204 33.80 -20.21 20.62
N SER A 205 33.10 -20.99 21.45
CA SER A 205 33.71 -21.71 22.57
C SER A 205 34.72 -22.77 22.11
N LEU A 206 34.43 -23.51 21.03
CA LEU A 206 35.37 -24.48 20.45
C LEU A 206 36.58 -23.78 19.84
N MET A 207 36.36 -22.67 19.12
CA MET A 207 37.41 -21.87 18.50
C MET A 207 38.33 -21.19 19.52
N ALA A 208 37.79 -20.82 20.69
CA ALA A 208 38.59 -20.30 21.79
C ALA A 208 39.53 -21.34 22.41
N ASN A 209 39.14 -22.62 22.40
CA ASN A 209 39.91 -23.72 22.98
C ASN A 209 40.97 -24.32 22.03
N LEU A 210 40.97 -23.96 20.74
CA LEU A 210 41.96 -24.41 19.78
C LEU A 210 43.29 -23.64 19.97
N PRO A 211 44.45 -24.32 20.07
CA PRO A 211 45.74 -23.67 20.20
C PRO A 211 46.05 -22.87 18.92
N ARG A 212 45.87 -21.55 19.01
CA ARG A 212 46.06 -20.64 17.88
C ARG A 212 47.55 -20.42 17.66
N SER A 213 48.11 -21.06 16.63
CA SER A 213 49.47 -20.74 16.18
C SER A 213 49.52 -19.30 15.65
N GLY A 214 50.14 -18.40 16.40
CA GLY A 214 50.82 -17.22 15.85
C GLY A 214 50.12 -15.86 15.83
N ILE A 215 48.88 -15.68 16.31
CA ILE A 215 48.26 -14.34 16.37
C ILE A 215 47.67 -14.12 17.76
N GLN A 216 48.44 -13.41 18.61
CA GLN A 216 47.93 -12.80 19.85
C GLN A 216 46.89 -11.75 19.46
N SER A 217 45.64 -12.16 19.33
CA SER A 217 44.55 -11.22 19.09
C SER A 217 44.15 -10.56 20.41
N ASP A 218 44.21 -9.23 20.48
CA ASP A 218 43.65 -8.35 21.52
C ASP A 218 42.17 -8.59 21.90
N ARG A 219 41.52 -9.59 21.30
CA ARG A 219 40.15 -10.02 21.58
C ARG A 219 39.96 -10.60 22.97
N ALA A 220 41.01 -11.07 23.65
CA ALA A 220 40.89 -11.59 25.02
C ALA A 220 40.42 -10.52 26.03
N ASN A 221 40.64 -9.23 25.75
CA ASN A 221 40.28 -8.12 26.64
C ASN A 221 38.90 -7.50 26.37
N ARG A 222 38.19 -7.90 25.32
CA ARG A 222 36.79 -7.50 25.11
C ARG A 222 35.92 -8.71 25.36
N ALA A 223 35.26 -8.75 26.52
CA ALA A 223 34.22 -9.71 26.80
C ALA A 223 33.04 -9.45 25.85
N GLU A 224 33.11 -10.00 24.64
CA GLU A 224 32.04 -9.93 23.68
C GLU A 224 30.85 -10.76 24.23
N PRO A 225 29.64 -10.19 24.25
CA PRO A 225 28.48 -10.90 24.74
C PRO A 225 28.15 -12.08 23.81
N ALA A 226 27.73 -13.20 24.39
CA ALA A 226 27.21 -14.35 23.64
C ALA A 226 26.10 -13.92 22.66
N TRP A 227 26.09 -14.50 21.47
CA TRP A 227 25.10 -14.29 20.43
C TRP A 227 23.68 -14.55 20.96
N SER A 228 23.50 -15.63 21.72
CA SER A 228 22.21 -15.97 22.33
C SER A 228 21.71 -14.89 23.31
N SER A 229 22.63 -14.20 24.00
CA SER A 229 22.26 -13.20 25.02
C SER A 229 21.52 -11.99 24.42
N ALA A 230 21.87 -11.60 23.19
CA ALA A 230 21.21 -10.50 22.48
C ALA A 230 19.76 -10.88 22.11
N ILE A 231 19.56 -12.11 21.66
CA ILE A 231 18.25 -12.64 21.26
C ILE A 231 17.35 -12.84 22.49
N VAL A 232 17.88 -13.39 23.58
CA VAL A 232 17.15 -13.53 24.85
C VAL A 232 16.69 -12.17 25.37
N LYS A 233 17.56 -11.14 25.32
CA LYS A 233 17.19 -9.76 25.66
C LYS A 233 16.12 -9.17 24.73
N ALA A 234 16.11 -9.54 23.45
CA ALA A 234 15.07 -9.10 22.53
C ALA A 234 13.72 -9.77 22.82
N ILE A 235 13.72 -11.08 23.09
CA ILE A 235 12.53 -11.84 23.46
C ILE A 235 11.92 -11.31 24.76
N SER A 236 12.73 -11.03 25.79
CA SER A 236 12.22 -10.51 27.06
C SER A 236 11.52 -9.14 26.88
N ARG A 237 12.10 -8.24 26.08
CA ARG A 237 11.48 -6.95 25.73
C ARG A 237 10.14 -7.10 25.03
N GLU A 238 10.01 -8.05 24.10
CA GLU A 238 8.74 -8.33 23.40
C GLU A 238 7.69 -8.93 24.35
N ILE A 239 8.10 -9.80 25.29
CA ILE A 239 7.20 -10.32 26.34
C ILE A 239 6.68 -9.20 27.22
N GLU A 240 7.55 -8.32 27.72
CA GLU A 240 7.16 -7.16 28.52
C GLU A 240 6.22 -6.22 27.75
N ALA A 241 6.51 -5.95 26.48
CA ALA A 241 5.67 -5.13 25.63
C ALA A 241 4.27 -5.75 25.45
N ASN A 242 4.19 -7.07 25.25
CA ASN A 242 2.92 -7.79 25.16
C ASN A 242 2.14 -7.77 26.50
N GLN A 243 2.82 -7.92 27.63
CA GLN A 243 2.18 -7.81 28.95
C GLN A 243 1.63 -6.40 29.17
N ARG A 244 2.39 -5.35 28.82
CA ARG A 244 1.93 -3.95 28.87
C ARG A 244 0.71 -3.72 27.97
N GLU A 245 0.69 -4.27 26.76
CA GLU A 245 -0.48 -4.19 25.88
C GLU A 245 -1.70 -4.91 26.46
N ARG A 246 -1.52 -6.11 27.05
CA ARG A 246 -2.60 -6.85 27.72
C ARG A 246 -3.17 -6.08 28.91
N ALA A 247 -2.32 -5.52 29.76
CA ALA A 247 -2.74 -4.71 30.90
C ALA A 247 -3.53 -3.47 30.45
N LYS A 248 -3.04 -2.76 29.42
CA LYS A 248 -3.78 -1.63 28.82
C LYS A 248 -5.14 -2.06 28.29
N ASN A 249 -5.22 -3.18 27.58
CA ASN A 249 -6.49 -3.68 27.07
C ASN A 249 -7.43 -4.07 28.22
N ALA A 250 -6.95 -4.70 29.30
CA ALA A 250 -7.77 -5.01 30.47
C ALA A 250 -8.34 -3.75 31.14
N LEU A 251 -7.51 -2.71 31.30
CA LEU A 251 -7.96 -1.41 31.84
C LEU A 251 -9.02 -0.75 30.95
N ILE A 252 -8.83 -0.78 29.63
CA ILE A 252 -9.81 -0.26 28.67
C ILE A 252 -11.11 -1.06 28.73
N ALA A 253 -11.03 -2.39 28.85
CA ALA A 253 -12.21 -3.25 28.97
C ALA A 253 -13.02 -2.92 30.22
N SER A 254 -12.36 -2.74 31.38
CA SER A 254 -13.00 -2.33 32.62
C SER A 254 -13.68 -0.96 32.48
N LYS A 255 -13.02 0.03 31.88
CA LYS A 255 -13.64 1.33 31.60
C LYS A 255 -14.86 1.22 30.67
N MET A 256 -14.77 0.38 29.64
CA MET A 256 -15.89 0.13 28.72
C MET A 256 -17.06 -0.56 29.42
N GLN A 257 -16.78 -1.47 30.36
CA GLN A 257 -17.82 -2.13 31.16
C GLN A 257 -18.57 -1.13 32.03
N LEU A 258 -17.88 -0.20 32.68
CA LEU A 258 -18.52 0.88 33.45
C LEU A 258 -19.47 1.73 32.58
N VAL A 259 -19.11 1.98 31.33
CA VAL A 259 -19.98 2.71 30.37
C VAL A 259 -21.23 1.90 30.03
N VAL A 260 -21.12 0.57 29.94
CA VAL A 260 -22.26 -0.32 29.66
C VAL A 260 -23.17 -0.46 30.89
N GLU A 261 -22.60 -0.47 32.09
CA GLU A 261 -23.34 -0.56 33.36
C GLU A 261 -24.03 0.76 33.75
N ALA A 262 -23.54 1.90 33.25
CA ALA A 262 -24.12 3.22 33.53
C ALA A 262 -25.33 3.57 32.63
N GLU A 263 -25.65 2.75 31.62
CA GLU A 263 -26.79 2.90 30.70
C GLU A 263 -27.95 1.99 31.08
#